data_AF-A0A8H9M2T4-F1
#
_entry.id   AF-A0A8H9M2T4-F1
#
_cell.length_a   1.000
_cell.length_b   1.000
_cell.length_c   1.000
_cell.angle_alpha   90.00
_cell.angle_beta   90.00
_cell.angle_gamma   90.00
#
_symmetry.space_group_name_H-M   'P 1'
#
loop_
_entity.id
_entity.type
_entity.pdbx_description
1 polymer ?
#
loop_
_entity_poly.entity_id
_entity_poly.type
_entity_poly.pdbx_seq_one_letter_code
_entity_poly.pdbx_strand_id
1 'polypeptide(L)' 'MARFFRRRKFCRFSADGVVQIDYKDIAMLKNYVTESGKIVPSRITGTSAKYQRQLSTAIKRARFLALLPYTDSHK' A
#
# COMPACT_ATOMS: atom_id res chain seq x y z
N MET A 1 -2.71 13.53 31.88
CA MET A 1 -2.20 12.80 30.69
C MET A 1 -2.98 13.26 29.48
N ALA A 2 -2.36 13.99 28.55
CA ALA A 2 -3.04 14.44 27.34
C ALA A 2 -3.49 13.22 26.52
N ARG A 3 -4.81 13.05 26.33
CA ARG A 3 -5.34 12.11 25.34
C ARG A 3 -4.86 12.62 23.98
N PHE A 4 -3.82 12.00 23.43
CA PHE A 4 -3.43 12.24 22.05
C PHE A 4 -4.58 11.82 21.15
N PHE A 5 -5.42 12.79 20.76
CA PHE A 5 -6.42 12.61 19.71
C PHE A 5 -5.67 12.38 18.39
N ARG A 6 -5.36 11.12 18.09
CA ARG A 6 -4.85 10.75 16.76
C ARG A 6 -5.97 11.03 15.76
N ARG A 7 -5.74 12.01 14.88
CA ARG A 7 -6.62 12.32 13.76
C ARG A 7 -6.94 11.01 13.02
N ARG A 8 -8.24 10.72 12.82
CA ARG A 8 -8.66 9.53 12.08
C ARG A 8 -8.07 9.63 10.68
N LYS A 9 -7.23 8.65 10.31
CA LYS A 9 -6.69 8.54 8.95
C LYS A 9 -7.81 8.09 8.04
N PHE A 10 -7.95 8.76 6.89
CA PHE A 10 -8.94 8.40 5.89
C PHE A 10 -8.28 7.56 4.79
N CYS A 11 -9.06 6.69 4.18
CA CYS A 11 -8.60 5.88 3.05
C CYS A 11 -8.68 6.71 1.77
N ARG A 12 -7.53 7.01 1.14
CA ARG A 12 -7.47 7.75 -0.14
C ARG A 12 -8.29 7.05 -1.24
N PHE A 13 -8.16 5.73 -1.36
CA PHE A 13 -8.92 4.95 -2.35
C PHE A 13 -10.45 5.05 -2.21
N SER A 14 -10.93 5.23 -0.98
CA SER A 14 -12.35 5.42 -0.71
C SER A 14 -12.82 6.82 -1.11
N ALA A 15 -11.97 7.83 -0.92
CA ALA A 15 -12.27 9.21 -1.29
C ALA A 15 -12.21 9.42 -2.81
N ASP A 16 -11.24 8.78 -3.46
CA ASP A 16 -11.00 8.90 -4.91
C ASP A 16 -11.95 8.01 -5.75
N GLY A 17 -12.83 7.23 -5.11
CA GLY A 17 -13.81 6.37 -5.81
C GLY A 17 -13.19 5.23 -6.62
N VAL A 18 -11.96 4.83 -6.32
CA VAL A 18 -11.24 3.80 -7.07
C VAL A 18 -11.90 2.44 -6.87
N VAL A 19 -12.30 1.79 -7.96
CA VAL A 19 -13.00 0.50 -7.92
C VAL A 19 -12.01 -0.66 -7.74
N GLN A 20 -10.86 -0.58 -8.40
CA GLN A 20 -9.86 -1.64 -8.41
C GLN A 20 -8.44 -1.06 -8.51
N ILE A 21 -7.52 -1.72 -7.81
CA ILE A 21 -6.08 -1.39 -7.82
C ILE A 21 -5.38 -2.36 -8.77
N ASP A 22 -4.79 -1.85 -9.85
CA ASP A 22 -4.03 -2.66 -10.80
C ASP A 22 -2.56 -2.82 -10.34
N TYR A 23 -1.94 -3.95 -10.73
CA TYR A 23 -0.53 -4.23 -10.44
C TYR A 23 0.42 -3.47 -11.38
N LYS A 24 -0.10 -2.90 -12.47
CA LYS A 24 0.66 -2.16 -13.49
C LYS A 24 1.00 -0.73 -13.04
N ASP A 25 0.28 -0.19 -12.07
CA ASP A 25 0.46 1.18 -11.57
C ASP A 25 1.59 1.28 -10.56
N ILE A 26 2.83 1.12 -11.04
CA ILE A 26 4.05 1.05 -10.20
C ILE A 26 4.20 2.32 -9.34
N ALA A 27 3.92 3.50 -9.91
CA ALA A 27 4.02 4.77 -9.20
C ALA A 27 3.09 4.82 -7.97
N MET A 28 1.89 4.25 -8.09
CA MET A 28 0.95 4.18 -6.99
C MET A 28 1.41 3.14 -5.95
N LEU A 29 1.80 1.94 -6.40
CA LEU A 29 2.18 0.84 -5.52
C LEU A 29 3.46 1.13 -4.72
N LYS A 30 4.42 1.88 -5.28
CA LYS A 30 5.65 2.30 -4.58
C LYS A 30 5.35 3.07 -3.29
N ASN A 31 4.28 3.88 -3.26
CA ASN A 31 3.90 4.64 -2.06
C ASN A 31 3.38 3.74 -0.91
N TYR A 32 3.04 2.49 -1.19
CA TYR A 32 2.53 1.52 -0.22
C TYR A 32 3.55 0.42 0.12
N VAL A 33 4.81 0.59 -0.30
CA VAL A 33 5.93 -0.29 0.00
C VAL A 33 6.99 0.51 0.76
N THR A 34 7.64 -0.12 1.74
CA THR A 34 8.77 0.49 2.46
C THR A 34 10.02 0.51 1.58
N GLU A 35 11.02 1.29 1.96
CA GLU A 35 12.33 1.31 1.29
C GLU A 35 12.95 -0.09 1.19
N SER A 36 12.77 -0.91 2.23
CA SER A 36 13.20 -2.32 2.29
C SER A 36 12.34 -3.30 1.46
N GLY A 37 11.34 -2.84 0.72
CA GLY A 37 10.49 -3.70 -0.10
C GLY A 37 9.38 -4.42 0.69
N LYS A 38 9.04 -4.04 1.92
CA LYS A 38 7.92 -4.63 2.69
C LYS A 38 6.62 -3.86 2.45
N ILE A 39 5.46 -4.54 2.51
CA ILE A 39 4.16 -3.87 2.34
C ILE A 39 3.83 -3.07 3.60
N VAL A 40 3.45 -1.80 3.43
CA VAL A 40 3.11 -0.92 4.55
C VAL A 40 1.77 -1.35 5.17
N PRO A 41 1.69 -1.51 6.51
CA PRO A 41 0.44 -1.89 7.19
C PRO A 41 -0.65 -0.82 7.10
N SER A 42 -1.91 -1.25 7.07
CA SER A 42 -3.09 -0.36 7.00
C SER A 42 -3.20 0.64 8.16
N ARG A 43 -2.66 0.32 9.35
CA ARG A 43 -2.61 1.27 10.49
C ARG A 43 -1.77 2.52 10.21
N ILE A 44 -0.82 2.43 9.28
CA ILE A 44 0.05 3.54 8.91
C ILE A 44 -0.58 4.33 7.76
N THR A 45 -1.09 3.65 6.74
CA THR A 45 -1.65 4.28 5.53
C THR A 45 -3.09 4.73 5.68
N GLY A 46 -3.86 4.18 6.63
CA GLY A 46 -5.29 4.47 6.80
C GLY A 46 -6.18 3.83 5.73
N THR A 47 -5.68 2.84 4.99
CA THR A 47 -6.44 2.13 3.95
C THR A 47 -7.51 1.22 4.56
N SER A 48 -8.67 1.13 3.91
CA SER A 48 -9.71 0.20 4.32
C SER A 48 -9.25 -1.25 4.15
N ALA A 49 -9.82 -2.18 4.92
CA ALA A 49 -9.43 -3.59 4.86
C ALA A 49 -9.63 -4.20 3.45
N LYS A 50 -10.66 -3.77 2.72
CA LYS A 50 -10.93 -4.21 1.34
C LYS A 50 -9.80 -3.79 0.40
N TYR A 51 -9.44 -2.50 0.42
CA TYR A 51 -8.37 -1.99 -0.44
C TYR A 51 -7.00 -2.51 -0.02
N GLN A 52 -6.75 -2.73 1.27
CA GLN A 52 -5.49 -3.32 1.73
C GLN A 52 -5.29 -4.76 1.19
N ARG A 53 -6.36 -5.56 1.11
CA ARG A 53 -6.30 -6.90 0.50
C ARG A 53 -6.01 -6.80 -1.00
N GLN A 54 -6.67 -5.89 -1.70
CA GLN A 54 -6.42 -5.64 -3.13
C GLN A 54 -4.98 -5.17 -3.38
N LEU A 55 -4.48 -4.20 -2.60
CA LEU A 55 -3.09 -3.74 -2.62
C LEU A 55 -2.11 -4.89 -2.43
N SER A 56 -2.34 -5.74 -1.43
CA SER A 56 -1.46 -6.88 -1.16
C SER A 56 -1.38 -7.83 -2.36
N THR A 57 -2.51 -8.14 -2.99
CA THR A 57 -2.56 -8.96 -4.20
C THR A 57 -1.86 -8.29 -5.38
N ALA A 58 -2.10 -7.00 -5.61
CA ALA A 58 -1.49 -6.23 -6.69
C ALA A 58 0.03 -6.13 -6.53
N ILE A 59 0.52 -5.80 -5.33
CA ILE A 59 1.95 -5.74 -5.01
C ILE A 59 2.61 -7.11 -5.21
N LYS A 60 1.98 -8.20 -4.75
CA LYS A 60 2.52 -9.55 -4.97
C LYS A 60 2.62 -9.89 -6.46
N ARG A 61 1.58 -9.59 -7.26
CA ARG A 61 1.60 -9.79 -8.72
C ARG A 61 2.72 -8.97 -9.39
N ALA A 62 2.85 -7.70 -9.03
CA ALA A 62 3.91 -6.83 -9.54
C ALA A 62 5.31 -7.38 -9.23
N ARG A 63 5.52 -7.98 -8.05
CA ARG A 63 6.79 -8.62 -7.68
C ARG A 63 7.10 -9.87 -8.49
N PHE A 64 6.11 -10.72 -8.75
CA PHE A 64 6.30 -11.91 -9.61
C PHE A 64 6.69 -11.53 -11.04
N LEU A 65 6.28 -10.35 -11.50
CA LEU A 65 6.61 -9.80 -12.83
C LEU A 65 7.86 -8.91 -12.81
N ALA A 66 8.63 -8.90 -11.73
CA ALA A 66 9.83 -8.07 -11.54
C ALA A 66 9.60 -6.54 -11.68
N LEU A 67 8.36 -6.06 -11.56
CA LEU A 67 8.03 -4.62 -11.58
C LEU A 67 8.33 -3.94 -10.24
N LEU A 68 8.35 -4.71 -9.14
CA LEU A 68 8.71 -4.27 -7.80
C LEU A 68 9.70 -5.26 -7.16
N PRO A 69 10.71 -4.78 -6.43
CA PRO A 69 11.65 -5.65 -5.75
C PRO A 69 11.04 -6.29 -4.50
N TYR A 70 11.55 -7.46 -4.13
CA TYR A 70 11.25 -8.12 -2.84
C TYR A 70 12.07 -7.55 -1.68
N THR A 71 13.29 -7.08 -1.97
CA THR A 71 14.26 -6.53 -1.02
C THR A 71 15.03 -5.40 -1.69
N ASP A 72 15.46 -4.45 -0.88
CA ASP A 72 16.47 -3.42 -1.19
C ASP A 72 17.85 -3.99 -1.61
N SER A 73 18.15 -5.25 -1.27
CA SER A 73 19.41 -5.91 -1.60
C SER A 73 19.39 -6.69 -2.92
N HIS A 74 18.36 -6.53 -3.73
CA HIS A 74 18.26 -7.23 -5.02
C HIS A 74 19.29 -6.64 -6.00
N LYS A 75 20.35 -7.38 -6.26
CA LYS A 75 21.34 -7.12 -7.33
C LYS A 75 20.98 -7.91 -8.58
#